data_AF-A0A635CN63-F1
#
_entry.id   AF-A0A635CN63-F1
#
_cell.length_a   1.000
_cell.length_b   1.000
_cell.length_c   1.000
_cell.angle_alpha   90.00
_cell.angle_beta   90.00
_cell.angle_gamma   90.00
#
_symmetry.space_group_name_H-M   'P 1'
#
loop_
_entity.id
_entity.type
_entity.pdbx_description
1 polymer ?
#
loop_
_entity_poly.entity_id
_entity_poly.type
_entity_poly.pdbx_seq_one_letter_code
_entity_poly.pdbx_strand_id
1 'polypeptide(L)'
;MKREGFWRYATPPINIQGVPLPFTMIYLLIFPFPAKTTFWICTGIILFFIILDRSGWSVRTLCTRLFCILRGAVASGRPWWYRHFTESPRDWTGFK
;
A
#
# COMPACT_ATOMS: atom_id res chain seq x y z
N MET A 1 17.64 3.24 -25.02
CA MET A 1 17.57 2.21 -23.95
C MET A 1 16.13 2.12 -23.47
N LYS A 2 15.44 0.98 -23.66
CA LYS A 2 14.05 0.79 -23.22
C LYS A 2 14.09 0.45 -21.72
N ARG A 3 13.71 1.38 -20.83
CA ARG A 3 13.62 1.08 -19.38
C ARG A 3 12.55 0.01 -19.17
N GLU A 4 12.95 -1.14 -18.63
CA GLU A 4 12.01 -2.17 -18.23
C GLU A 4 11.00 -1.60 -17.23
N GLY A 5 9.71 -1.81 -17.47
CA GLY A 5 8.66 -1.35 -16.57
C GLY A 5 8.29 0.14 -16.65
N PHE A 6 8.75 0.91 -17.66
CA PHE A 6 8.35 2.32 -17.82
C PHE A 6 6.82 2.52 -17.71
N TRP A 7 6.05 1.69 -18.43
CA TRP A 7 4.58 1.72 -18.39
C TRP A 7 3.99 1.24 -17.05
N ARG A 8 4.73 0.42 -16.30
CA ARG A 8 4.30 -0.09 -14.98
C ARG A 8 4.40 0.96 -13.88
N TYR A 9 5.25 1.97 -14.08
CA TYR A 9 5.48 3.08 -13.15
C TYR A 9 5.09 4.44 -13.73
N ALA A 10 4.34 4.47 -14.85
CA ALA A 10 3.94 5.72 -15.51
C ALA A 10 3.05 6.62 -14.63
N THR A 11 2.38 6.04 -13.63
CA THR A 11 1.54 6.73 -12.67
C THR A 11 1.89 6.31 -11.25
N PRO A 12 2.95 6.90 -10.64
CA PRO A 12 3.20 6.70 -9.22
C PRO A 12 2.00 7.24 -8.43
N PRO A 13 1.54 6.54 -7.38
CA PRO A 13 0.47 7.04 -6.54
C PRO A 13 0.90 8.35 -5.88
N ILE A 14 0.01 9.34 -5.86
CA ILE A 14 0.28 10.62 -5.20
C ILE A 14 0.30 10.38 -3.69
N ASN A 15 1.49 10.49 -3.12
CA ASN A 15 1.75 10.32 -1.69
C ASN A 15 2.33 11.61 -1.12
N ILE A 16 1.86 12.01 0.05
CA ILE A 16 2.43 13.09 0.85
C ILE A 16 3.20 12.44 1.99
N GLN A 17 4.54 12.55 1.96
CA GLN A 17 5.44 11.97 2.97
C GLN A 17 5.19 10.46 3.26
N GLY A 18 4.85 9.68 2.23
CA GLY A 18 4.57 8.24 2.37
C GLY A 18 3.10 7.90 2.62
N VAL A 19 2.27 8.88 2.97
CA VAL A 19 0.83 8.69 3.17
C VAL A 19 0.08 8.92 1.84
N PRO A 20 -0.78 8.00 1.39
CA PRO A 20 -1.56 8.22 0.18
C PRO A 20 -2.51 9.42 0.34
N LEU A 21 -2.62 10.22 -0.73
CA LEU A 21 -3.39 11.46 -0.72
C LEU A 21 -4.83 11.32 -0.15
N PRO A 22 -5.60 10.24 -0.44
CA PRO A 22 -6.93 10.04 0.16
C PRO A 22 -6.93 10.01 1.70
N PHE A 23 -5.89 9.51 2.35
CA PHE A 23 -5.81 9.49 3.82
C PHE A 23 -5.54 10.88 4.39
N THR A 24 -4.79 11.72 3.67
CA THR A 24 -4.58 13.11 4.07
C THR A 24 -5.83 13.97 3.92
N MET A 25 -6.81 13.52 3.12
CA MET A 25 -8.11 14.18 2.99
C MET A 25 -8.98 14.05 4.24
N ILE A 26 -8.58 13.29 5.26
CA ILE A 26 -9.27 13.26 6.57
C ILE A 26 -9.36 14.65 7.20
N TYR A 27 -8.44 15.57 6.87
CA TYR A 27 -8.54 16.98 7.28
C TYR A 27 -9.73 17.72 6.66
N LEU A 28 -10.30 17.24 5.55
CA LEU A 28 -11.53 17.81 5.01
C LEU A 28 -12.73 17.59 5.94
N LEU A 29 -12.70 16.56 6.78
CA LEU A 29 -13.73 16.34 7.82
C LEU A 29 -13.68 17.39 8.95
N ILE A 30 -12.62 18.18 9.04
CA ILE A 30 -12.50 19.28 10.02
C ILE A 30 -13.23 20.54 9.56
N PHE A 31 -13.50 20.70 8.25
CA PHE A 31 -14.22 21.88 7.71
C PHE A 31 -15.59 22.16 8.35
N PRO A 32 -16.48 21.17 8.59
CA PRO A 32 -17.79 21.45 9.15
C PRO A 32 -17.78 21.78 10.65
N PHE A 33 -16.84 21.24 11.43
CA PHE A 33 -16.77 21.45 12.89
C PHE A 33 -15.31 21.44 13.40
N PRO A 34 -14.64 22.61 13.45
CA PRO A 34 -13.25 22.72 13.90
C PRO A 34 -13.17 22.64 15.42
N ALA A 35 -13.36 21.45 15.98
CA ALA A 35 -13.04 21.17 17.37
C ALA A 35 -11.54 20.88 17.51
N LYS A 36 -10.89 21.45 18.53
CA LYS A 36 -9.46 21.18 18.81
C LYS A 36 -9.19 19.68 19.00
N THR A 37 -10.14 18.95 19.57
CA THR A 37 -10.08 17.50 19.75
C THR A 37 -10.00 16.76 18.41
N THR A 38 -10.86 17.10 17.45
CA THR A 38 -10.87 16.53 16.10
C THR A 38 -9.55 16.78 15.37
N PHE A 39 -8.98 17.99 15.50
CA PHE A 39 -7.68 18.30 14.93
C PHE A 39 -6.58 17.36 15.46
N TRP A 40 -6.48 17.19 16.78
CA TRP A 40 -5.49 16.29 17.38
C TRP A 40 -5.70 14.83 16.97
N ILE A 41 -6.94 14.35 16.90
CA ILE A 41 -7.24 12.99 16.45
C ILE A 41 -6.79 12.78 14.99
N CYS A 42 -7.16 13.69 14.07
CA CYS A 42 -6.74 13.61 12.68
C CYS A 42 -5.22 13.67 12.51
N THR A 43 -4.54 14.56 13.25
CA THR A 43 -3.07 14.62 13.25
C THR A 43 -2.45 13.31 13.74
N GLY A 44 -2.98 12.71 14.80
CA GLY A 44 -2.48 11.45 15.36
C GLY A 44 -2.63 10.27 14.39
N ILE A 45 -3.78 10.18 13.72
CA ILE A 45 -4.04 9.15 12.70
C ILE A 45 -3.02 9.24 11.56
N ILE A 46 -2.76 10.44 11.03
CA ILE A 46 -1.81 10.61 9.93
C ILE A 46 -0.39 10.31 10.40
N LEU A 47 0.00 10.80 11.58
CA LEU A 47 1.34 10.58 12.12
C LEU A 47 1.60 9.08 12.36
N PHE A 48 0.60 8.34 12.82
CA PHE A 48 0.64 6.88 12.93
C PHE A 48 0.92 6.21 11.57
N PHE A 49 0.23 6.62 10.50
CA PHE A 49 0.49 6.09 9.15
C PHE A 49 1.87 6.47 8.60
N ILE A 50 2.39 7.66 8.92
CA ILE A 50 3.77 8.05 8.54
C ILE A 50 4.80 7.14 9.23
N ILE A 51 4.61 6.85 10.52
CA ILE A 51 5.50 5.96 11.28
C ILE A 51 5.46 4.54 10.70
N LEU A 52 4.26 4.04 10.35
CA LEU A 52 4.10 2.74 9.71
C LEU A 52 4.78 2.67 8.33
N ASP A 53 4.69 3.73 7.52
CA ASP A 53 5.37 3.77 6.23
C ASP A 53 6.89 3.77 6.40
N ARG A 54 7.41 4.52 7.37
CA ARG A 54 8.85 4.55 7.72
C ARG A 54 9.38 3.21 8.21
N SER A 55 8.55 2.35 8.79
CA SER A 55 8.92 0.98 9.18
C SER A 55 8.81 -0.03 8.02
N GLY A 56 8.41 0.41 6.82
CA GLY A 56 8.20 -0.45 5.64
C GLY A 56 6.80 -1.09 5.58
N TRP A 57 5.94 -0.82 6.56
CA TRP A 57 4.56 -1.31 6.65
C TRP A 57 3.58 -0.28 6.08
N SER A 58 3.82 0.17 4.85
CA SER A 58 2.88 1.03 4.13
C SER A 58 1.46 0.43 4.07
N VAL A 59 0.43 1.28 3.98
CA VAL A 59 -0.97 0.82 3.84
C VAL A 59 -1.14 -0.12 2.64
N ARG A 60 -0.42 0.16 1.54
CA ARG A 60 -0.45 -0.67 0.33
C ARG A 60 0.13 -2.05 0.59
N THR A 61 1.24 -2.16 1.31
CA THR A 61 1.86 -3.45 1.63
C THR A 61 0.98 -4.25 2.58
N LEU A 62 0.35 -3.60 3.56
CA LEU A 62 -0.67 -4.21 4.42
C LEU A 62 -1.87 -4.75 3.63
N CYS A 63 -2.49 -3.93 2.77
CA CYS A 63 -3.62 -4.37 1.95
C CYS A 63 -3.23 -5.50 0.98
N THR A 64 -2.04 -5.44 0.39
CA THR A 64 -1.55 -6.49 -0.51
C THR A 64 -1.35 -7.79 0.26
N ARG A 65 -0.74 -7.74 1.45
CA ARG A 65 -0.56 -8.91 2.32
C ARG A 65 -1.91 -9.49 2.74
N LEU A 66 -2.85 -8.65 3.18
CA LEU A 66 -4.20 -9.07 3.57
C LEU A 66 -4.92 -9.75 2.40
N PHE A 67 -4.88 -9.13 1.20
CA PHE A 67 -5.47 -9.71 0.01
C PHE A 67 -4.80 -11.03 -0.39
N CYS A 68 -3.48 -11.13 -0.27
CA CYS A 68 -2.75 -12.38 -0.50
C CYS A 68 -3.13 -13.48 0.49
N ILE A 69 -3.33 -13.14 1.77
CA ILE A 69 -3.82 -14.08 2.79
C ILE A 69 -5.23 -14.56 2.43
N LEU A 70 -6.14 -13.64 2.10
CA LEU A 70 -7.52 -13.95 1.74
C LEU A 70 -7.65 -14.75 0.43
N ARG A 71 -6.81 -14.45 -0.56
CA ARG A 71 -6.78 -15.15 -1.86
C ARG A 71 -6.22 -16.58 -1.76
N GLY A 72 -5.50 -16.88 -0.67
CA GLY A 72 -4.86 -18.17 -0.45
C GLY A 72 -3.64 -18.41 -1.34
N ALA A 73 -2.92 -19.51 -1.08
CA ALA A 73 -1.65 -19.81 -1.73
C ALA A 73 -1.80 -20.23 -3.21
N VAL A 74 -2.97 -20.70 -3.63
CA VAL A 74 -3.14 -21.43 -4.89
C VAL A 74 -3.96 -20.62 -5.90
N ALA A 75 -3.30 -20.12 -6.95
CA ALA A 75 -3.99 -19.63 -8.14
C ALA A 75 -4.41 -20.84 -8.99
N SER A 76 -5.63 -21.35 -8.78
CA SER A 76 -6.16 -22.60 -9.34
C SER A 76 -6.26 -22.67 -10.88
N GLY A 77 -5.87 -21.64 -11.63
CA GLY A 77 -5.99 -21.59 -13.10
C GLY A 77 -4.69 -21.45 -13.91
N ARG A 78 -3.50 -21.42 -13.30
CA ARG A 78 -2.22 -21.29 -14.05
C ARG A 78 -1.68 -22.68 -14.45
N PRO A 79 -1.27 -22.90 -15.72
CA PRO A 79 -0.69 -24.16 -16.18
C PRO A 79 0.53 -24.60 -15.35
N TRP A 80 0.71 -25.91 -15.15
CA TRP A 80 1.75 -26.47 -14.28
C TRP A 80 3.18 -26.09 -14.70
N TRP A 81 3.44 -26.04 -16.01
CA TRP A 81 4.74 -25.65 -16.58
C TRP A 81 5.07 -24.18 -16.28
N TYR A 82 4.06 -23.31 -16.28
CA TYR A 82 4.24 -21.90 -15.94
C TYR A 82 4.68 -21.74 -14.48
N ARG A 83 4.08 -22.50 -13.55
CA ARG A 83 4.49 -22.51 -12.14
C ARG A 83 5.92 -23.00 -11.95
N HIS A 84 6.32 -24.05 -12.68
CA HIS A 84 7.61 -24.71 -12.45
C HIS A 84 8.82 -23.89 -12.94
N PHE A 85 8.66 -23.06 -13.97
CA PHE A 85 9.79 -22.34 -14.58
C PHE A 85 9.83 -20.84 -14.27
N THR A 86 8.72 -20.23 -13.84
CA THR A 86 8.62 -18.76 -13.72
C THR A 86 8.27 -18.25 -12.32
N GLU A 87 7.60 -19.06 -11.49
CA GLU A 87 7.25 -18.67 -10.12
C GLU A 87 8.35 -19.19 -9.19
N SER A 88 9.16 -18.29 -8.62
CA SER A 88 9.96 -18.64 -7.43
C SER A 88 9.01 -18.95 -6.26
N PRO A 89 9.42 -19.78 -5.28
CA PRO A 89 8.66 -19.91 -4.03
C PRO A 89 8.27 -18.52 -3.54
N ARG A 90 6.99 -18.32 -3.22
CA ARG A 90 6.45 -16.99 -2.92
C ARG A 90 7.09 -16.48 -1.62
N ASP A 91 8.14 -15.68 -1.74
CA ASP A 91 8.82 -15.07 -0.59
C ASP A 91 7.91 -14.03 0.06
N TRP A 92 7.48 -14.33 1.29
CA TRP A 92 6.61 -13.48 2.12
C TRP A 92 7.29 -12.20 2.62
N THR A 93 8.55 -11.99 2.27
CA THR A 93 9.39 -10.89 2.78
C THR A 93 8.91 -9.52 2.31
N GLY A 94 8.11 -9.46 1.24
CA GLY A 94 7.50 -8.21 0.78
C GLY A 94 8.52 -7.13 0.38
N PHE A 95 9.77 -7.52 0.14
CA PHE A 95 10.80 -6.64 -0.41
C PHE A 95 10.85 -6.84 -1.92
N LYS A 96 10.39 -5.82 -2.65
CA LYS A 96 10.84 -5.50 -4.00
C LYS A 96 10.74 -3.99 -4.22
#